data_AF-A0A6G2DNV0-F1
#
_entry.id   AF-A0A6G2DNV0-F1
#
_cell.length_a   1.000
_cell.length_b   1.000
_cell.length_c   1.000
_cell.angle_alpha   90.00
_cell.angle_beta   90.00
_cell.angle_gamma   90.00
#
_symmetry.space_group_name_H-M   'P 1'
#
loop_
_entity.id
_entity.type
_entity.pdbx_description
1 polymer ?
#
loop_
_entity_poly.entity_id
_entity_poly.type
_entity_poly.pdbx_seq_one_letter_code
_entity_poly.pdbx_strand_id
1 'polypeptide(L)'
;WFVVSLFAVMILGNLPPLSMIEGAFLKYFGIPVAFTWFMSTKTFDGKKPYGFLKSVIAYALRPKLTYAGKKVTLGRNQPQEAITAVRSEFYGISN
;
A
#
# COMPACT_ATOMS: atom_id res chain seq x y z
N TRP A 1 -6.85 13.50 8.14
CA TRP A 1 -5.42 13.18 8.32
C TRP A 1 -4.91 13.58 9.70
N PHE A 2 -5.16 14.81 10.16
CA PHE A 2 -4.61 15.30 11.44
C PHE A 2 -5.07 14.49 12.64
N VAL A 3 -6.39 14.27 12.73
CA VAL A 3 -6.96 13.44 13.79
C VAL A 3 -6.37 12.02 13.76
N VAL A 4 -6.24 11.43 12.56
CA VAL A 4 -5.68 10.08 12.39
C VAL A 4 -4.20 10.02 12.82
N SER A 5 -3.38 11.00 12.44
CA SER A 5 -1.98 11.05 12.85
C SER A 5 -1.82 11.33 14.34
N LEU A 6 -2.69 12.13 14.94
CA LEU A 6 -2.70 12.39 16.38
C LEU A 6 -3.01 11.10 17.17
N PHE A 7 -4.05 10.36 16.78
CA PHE A 7 -4.32 9.04 17.35
C PHE A 7 -3.17 8.06 17.14
N ALA A 8 -2.56 8.04 15.95
CA ALA A 8 -1.41 7.18 15.68
C ALA A 8 -0.22 7.51 16.61
N VAL A 9 0.09 8.80 16.81
CA VAL A 9 1.15 9.22 17.75
C VAL A 9 0.81 8.88 19.20
N MET A 10 -0.46 8.95 19.61
CA MET A 10 -0.88 8.52 20.95
C MET A 10 -0.69 7.01 21.16
N ILE A 11 -1.05 6.19 20.18
CA ILE A 11 -0.92 4.72 20.27
C ILE A 11 0.55 4.29 20.18
N LEU A 12 1.33 4.89 19.28
CA LEU A 12 2.75 4.57 19.08
C LEU A 12 3.69 5.35 20.01
N GLY A 13 3.16 6.17 20.92
CA GLY A 13 3.93 7.11 21.71
C GLY A 13 4.97 6.49 22.67
N ASN A 14 4.83 5.19 22.96
CA ASN A 14 5.72 4.39 23.81
C ASN A 14 6.83 3.65 23.03
N LEU A 15 6.81 3.69 21.69
CA LEU A 15 7.86 3.07 20.88
C LEU A 15 9.11 3.96 20.80
N PRO A 16 10.33 3.41 21.01
CA PRO A 16 11.58 4.14 20.78
C PRO A 16 11.75 4.30 19.27
N PRO A 17 11.35 5.44 18.68
CA PRO A 17 11.97 6.77 18.82
C PRO A 17 11.01 7.92 19.17
N LEU A 18 9.69 7.66 19.26
CA LEU A 18 8.67 8.63 19.66
C LEU A 18 8.68 8.88 21.17
N SER A 19 9.16 7.92 21.96
CA SER A 19 9.34 8.06 23.41
C SER A 19 10.53 8.96 23.79
N MET A 20 11.49 9.16 22.88
CA MET A 20 12.70 9.97 23.11
C MET A 20 12.48 11.47 22.87
N ILE A 21 11.31 11.87 22.36
CA ILE A 21 10.95 13.26 22.11
C ILE A 21 10.22 13.80 23.34
N GLU A 22 10.90 14.62 24.14
CA GLU A 22 10.37 15.21 25.39
C GLU A 22 9.36 16.34 25.13
N GLY A 23 9.42 16.99 23.96
CA GLY A 23 8.54 18.11 23.62
C GLY A 23 7.11 17.67 23.29
N ALA A 24 6.16 17.89 24.21
CA ALA A 24 4.74 17.58 24.00
C ALA A 24 4.14 18.31 22.78
N PHE A 25 4.50 19.58 22.57
CA PHE A 25 4.04 20.35 21.42
C PHE A 25 4.57 19.76 20.10
N LEU A 26 5.88 19.49 20.02
CA LEU A 26 6.48 18.93 18.80
C LEU A 26 5.95 17.52 18.51
N LYS A 27 5.76 16.71 19.56
CA LYS A 27 5.27 15.33 19.47
C LYS A 27 3.81 15.26 19.01
N TYR A 28 2.90 15.98 19.67
CA TYR A 28 1.45 15.85 19.42
C TYR A 28 0.89 16.89 18.45
N PHE A 29 1.60 17.99 18.22
CA PHE A 29 1.19 19.00 17.23
C PHE A 29 2.11 19.00 16.02
N GLY A 30 3.43 19.07 16.22
CA GLY A 30 4.41 19.13 15.14
C GLY A 30 4.36 17.94 14.18
N ILE A 31 4.50 16.72 14.69
CA ILE A 31 4.48 15.50 13.86
C ILE A 31 3.12 15.33 13.15
N PRO A 32 1.97 15.45 13.83
CA PRO A 32 0.68 15.38 13.16
C PRO A 32 0.45 16.46 12.10
N VAL A 33 0.87 17.72 12.34
CA VAL A 33 0.77 18.82 11.36
C VAL A 33 1.67 18.56 10.16
N ALA A 34 2.95 18.23 10.37
CA ALA A 34 3.87 17.93 9.28
C ALA A 34 3.37 16.77 8.42
N PHE A 35 2.84 15.72 9.05
CA PHE A 35 2.24 14.59 8.36
C PHE A 35 0.99 15.00 7.55
N THR A 36 0.13 15.86 8.10
CA THR A 36 -1.03 16.35 7.35
C THR A 36 -0.67 17.20 6.16
N TRP A 37 0.32 18.06 6.32
CA TRP A 37 0.83 18.88 5.23
C TRP A 37 1.45 18.02 4.13
N PHE A 38 2.25 17.01 4.50
CA PHE A 38 2.78 16.02 3.57
C PHE A 38 1.66 15.29 2.80
N MET A 39 0.65 14.79 3.51
CA MET A 39 -0.51 14.16 2.88
C MET A 39 -1.37 15.15 2.07
N SER A 40 -1.32 16.45 2.34
CA SER A 40 -2.08 17.43 1.56
C SER A 40 -1.37 17.81 0.24
N THR A 41 -0.05 17.67 0.19
CA THR A 41 0.78 18.09 -0.96
C THR A 41 1.13 16.92 -1.88
N LYS A 42 1.22 15.69 -1.33
CA LYS A 42 1.66 14.52 -2.09
C LYS A 42 0.50 13.80 -2.77
N THR A 43 0.73 13.38 -4.01
CA THR A 43 -0.12 12.41 -4.72
C THR A 43 0.57 11.05 -4.73
N PHE A 44 -0.21 9.98 -4.56
CA PHE A 44 0.27 8.60 -4.63
C PHE A 44 -0.46 7.90 -5.76
N ASP A 45 0.29 7.32 -6.70
CA ASP A 45 -0.28 6.65 -7.88
C ASP A 45 -1.25 7.56 -8.68
N GLY A 46 -0.88 8.84 -8.81
CA GLY A 46 -1.72 9.88 -9.44
C GLY A 46 -3.00 10.24 -8.68
N LYS A 47 -3.24 9.65 -7.50
CA LYS A 47 -4.45 9.85 -6.69
C LYS A 47 -4.15 10.72 -5.48
N LYS A 48 -5.20 11.39 -5.00
CA LYS A 48 -5.19 11.99 -3.64
C LYS A 48 -4.94 10.87 -2.62
N PRO A 49 -4.20 11.12 -1.52
CA PRO A 49 -3.82 10.06 -0.58
C PRO A 49 -5.00 9.27 0.01
N TYR A 50 -6.18 9.89 0.13
CA TYR A 50 -7.39 9.18 0.54
C TYR A 50 -7.85 8.16 -0.52
N GLY A 51 -7.82 8.55 -1.80
CA GLY A 51 -8.13 7.66 -2.91
C GLY A 51 -7.10 6.54 -3.05
N PHE A 52 -5.82 6.84 -2.81
CA PHE A 52 -4.78 5.82 -2.74
C PHE A 52 -5.05 4.81 -1.63
N LEU A 53 -5.28 5.26 -0.39
CA LEU A 53 -5.56 4.38 0.74
C LEU A 53 -6.82 3.52 0.51
N LYS A 54 -7.89 4.12 -0.02
CA LYS A 54 -9.09 3.38 -0.45
C LYS A 54 -8.74 2.29 -1.45
N SER A 55 -7.90 2.58 -2.43
CA SER A 55 -7.50 1.60 -3.45
C SER A 55 -6.66 0.46 -2.87
N VAL A 56 -5.77 0.74 -1.91
CA VAL A 56 -4.98 -0.29 -1.21
C VAL A 56 -5.88 -1.20 -0.39
N ILE A 57 -6.80 -0.63 0.41
CA ILE A 57 -7.75 -1.40 1.21
C ILE A 57 -8.67 -2.23 0.30
N ALA A 58 -9.21 -1.61 -0.75
CA ALA A 58 -10.04 -2.30 -1.73
C ALA A 58 -9.27 -3.44 -2.40
N TYR A 59 -8.00 -3.23 -2.76
CA TYR A 59 -7.15 -4.28 -3.34
C TYR A 59 -6.88 -5.42 -2.35
N ALA A 60 -6.62 -5.11 -1.08
CA ALA A 60 -6.38 -6.11 -0.04
C ALA A 60 -7.62 -6.97 0.26
N LEU A 61 -8.81 -6.35 0.25
CA LEU A 61 -10.09 -7.04 0.48
C LEU A 61 -10.64 -7.71 -0.78
N ARG A 62 -10.20 -7.30 -1.97
CA ARG A 62 -10.71 -7.85 -3.22
C ARG A 62 -10.24 -9.31 -3.35
N PRO A 63 -11.17 -10.27 -3.50
CA PRO A 63 -10.78 -11.65 -3.76
C PRO A 63 -10.04 -11.72 -5.09
N LYS A 64 -8.88 -12.38 -5.10
CA LYS A 64 -8.14 -12.64 -6.34
C LYS A 64 -8.87 -13.71 -7.14
N LEU A 65 -9.74 -13.27 -8.04
CA LEU A 65 -10.43 -14.13 -9.01
C LEU A 65 -9.49 -14.40 -10.18
N THR A 66 -9.41 -15.65 -10.62
CA THR A 66 -8.73 -16.03 -11.88
C THR A 66 -9.75 -16.22 -13.00
N TYR A 67 -9.27 -16.56 -14.21
CA TYR A 67 -10.13 -16.87 -15.36
C TYR A 67 -11.16 -17.93 -14.96
N ALA A 68 -12.45 -17.66 -15.21
CA ALA A 68 -13.61 -18.45 -14.79
C ALA A 68 -14.01 -18.40 -13.29
N GLY A 69 -13.53 -17.43 -12.50
CA GLY A 69 -14.06 -17.15 -11.16
C GLY A 69 -13.74 -18.20 -10.09
N LYS A 70 -12.87 -19.16 -10.38
CA LYS A 70 -12.42 -20.18 -9.43
C LYS A 70 -11.32 -19.63 -8.51
N LYS A 71 -11.38 -20.00 -7.22
CA LYS A 71 -10.35 -19.70 -6.22
C LYS A 71 -9.09 -20.51 -6.53
N VAL A 72 -7.97 -19.86 -6.83
CA VAL A 72 -6.68 -20.54 -7.02
C VAL A 72 -5.99 -20.67 -5.67
N THR A 73 -5.74 -21.92 -5.26
CA THR A 73 -4.77 -22.23 -4.21
C THR A 73 -3.38 -22.05 -4.79
N LEU A 74 -2.65 -21.04 -4.32
CA LEU A 74 -1.24 -20.85 -4.68
C LEU A 74 -0.42 -21.96 -4.01
N GLY A 75 -0.31 -23.10 -4.69
CA GLY A 75 0.61 -24.16 -4.35
C GLY A 75 2.01 -23.81 -4.84
N ARG A 76 3.01 -23.98 -3.98
CA ARG A 76 4.42 -23.82 -4.35
C ARG A 76 4.90 -25.12 -5.01
N ASN A 77 4.36 -25.45 -6.18
CA ASN A 77 4.82 -26.59 -6.95
C ASN A 77 6.01 -26.17 -7.80
N GLN A 78 7.16 -26.78 -7.58
CA GLN A 78 8.23 -26.79 -8.57
C GLN A 78 7.74 -27.64 -9.75
N PRO A 79 7.66 -27.11 -10.98
CA PRO A 79 7.32 -27.90 -12.14
C PRO A 79 8.40 -28.98 -12.32
N GLN A 80 8.03 -30.25 -12.11
CA GLN A 80 8.91 -31.40 -12.29
C GLN A 80 9.06 -31.81 -13.77
N GLU A 81 8.21 -31.27 -14.65
CA GLU A 81 8.26 -31.53 -16.09
C GLU A 81 9.06 -30.45 -16.83
N ALA A 82 9.74 -30.86 -17.90
CA ALA A 82 10.48 -29.96 -18.78
C ALA A 82 9.51 -28.99 -19.48
N ILE A 83 9.43 -27.76 -18.99
CA ILE A 83 8.62 -26.72 -19.63
C ILE A 83 9.27 -26.38 -20.98
N THR A 84 8.56 -26.66 -22.07
CA THR A 84 8.95 -26.13 -23.38
C THR A 84 8.57 -24.65 -23.42
N ALA A 85 9.55 -23.79 -23.21
CA ALA A 85 9.36 -22.35 -23.34
C ALA A 85 9.23 -22.00 -24.83
N VAL A 86 8.01 -21.66 -25.26
CA VAL A 86 7.77 -21.16 -26.61
C VAL A 86 7.87 -19.64 -26.59
N ARG A 87 8.70 -19.09 -27.47
CA ARG A 87 8.83 -17.63 -27.64
C ARG A 87 7.53 -17.10 -28.22
N SER A 88 6.83 -16.23 -27.48
CA SER A 88 5.71 -15.48 -28.05
C SER A 88 6.27 -14.34 -28.91
N GLU A 89 6.18 -14.48 -30.23
CA GLU A 89 6.42 -13.39 -31.16
C GLU A 89 5.19 -12.47 -31.16
N PHE A 90 5.39 -11.18 -30.93
CA PHE A 90 4.31 -10.19 -31.06
C PHE A 90 4.12 -9.92 -32.55
N TYR A 91 3.10 -10.51 -33.16
CA TYR A 91 2.70 -10.12 -34.53
C TYR A 91 2.07 -8.74 -34.45
N GLY A 92 2.83 -7.72 -34.85
CA GLY A 92 2.29 -6.38 -35.06
C GLY A 92 1.16 -6.47 -36.08
N ILE A 93 -0.05 -6.08 -35.69
CA ILE A 93 -1.17 -5.91 -36.60
C ILE A 93 -0.79 -4.75 -37.53
N SER A 94 -0.51 -5.05 -38.81
CA SER A 94 -0.33 -4.03 -39.84
C SER A 94 -1.71 -3.46 -40.20
N ASN A 95 -1.82 -2.12 -40.17
CA ASN A 95 -3.00 -1.36 -40.62
C ASN A 95 -3.42 -1.69 -42.05
#